data_AF-A0A2S6VA12-F1
#
_entry.id   AF-A0A2S6VA12-F1
#
_cell.length_a   1.000
_cell.length_b   1.000
_cell.length_c   1.000
_cell.angle_alpha   90.00
_cell.angle_beta   90.00
_cell.angle_gamma   90.00
#
_symmetry.space_group_name_H-M   'P 1'
#
loop_
_entity.id
_entity.type
_entity.pdbx_description
1 polymer ?
#
loop_
_entity_poly.entity_id
_entity_poly.type
_entity_poly.pdbx_seq_one_letter_code
_entity_poly.pdbx_strand_id
1 'polypeptide(L)'
;MKFPPQHKYRFVTLAIASLLIILLGIIPLRLAIAHYQAPQPQAILTLGGGAERETFTAQFAQLYPQLDIWVSSGIPTQQACKIFQQAGISPTRIHIDRRAVDTVTNFTSLVDEFQQRHIRHVYLITSDFHMSRATAIATIVFGSQGITFTPVPIPSNHPPESQLRILRDSTRALLWLFTRRTGASFHSR
;
A
#
# COMPACT_ATOMS: atom_id res chain seq x y z
N MET A 1 -53.65 2.25 16.74
CA MET A 1 -52.18 2.15 16.56
C MET A 1 -51.82 2.89 15.27
N LYS A 2 -51.23 4.10 15.33
CA LYS A 2 -50.85 4.85 14.13
C LYS A 2 -49.48 4.37 13.68
N PHE A 3 -49.40 3.71 12.52
CA PHE A 3 -48.11 3.37 11.91
C PHE A 3 -47.32 4.66 11.62
N PRO A 4 -46.02 4.72 11.95
CA PRO A 4 -45.23 5.91 11.67
C PRO A 4 -45.15 6.15 10.15
N PRO A 5 -45.08 7.41 9.69
CA PRO A 5 -45.20 7.74 8.27
C PRO A 5 -44.04 7.14 7.45
N GLN A 6 -44.37 6.19 6.57
CA GLN A 6 -43.42 5.41 5.76
C GLN A 6 -42.47 6.29 4.90
N HIS A 7 -42.91 7.51 4.55
CA HIS A 7 -42.10 8.46 3.78
C HIS A 7 -40.84 8.91 4.52
N LYS A 8 -40.88 9.10 5.85
CA LYS A 8 -39.71 9.56 6.62
C LYS A 8 -38.56 8.54 6.59
N TYR A 9 -38.89 7.25 6.71
CA TYR A 9 -37.89 6.18 6.63
C TYR A 9 -37.30 6.05 5.23
N ARG A 10 -38.10 6.23 4.17
CA ARG A 10 -37.60 6.23 2.78
C ARG A 10 -36.54 7.30 2.53
N PHE A 11 -36.77 8.53 2.99
CA PHE A 11 -35.78 9.61 2.85
C PHE A 11 -34.49 9.33 3.63
N VAL A 12 -34.60 8.81 4.85
CA VAL A 12 -33.43 8.44 5.67
C VAL A 12 -32.63 7.30 5.00
N THR A 13 -33.31 6.27 4.50
CA THR A 13 -32.65 5.16 3.80
C THR A 13 -31.93 5.64 2.55
N LEU A 14 -32.56 6.51 1.75
CA LEU A 14 -31.93 7.10 0.56
C LEU A 14 -30.71 7.94 0.93
N ALA A 15 -30.79 8.77 1.98
CA ALA A 15 -29.67 9.59 2.43
C ALA A 15 -28.48 8.73 2.91
N ILE A 16 -28.74 7.67 3.68
CA ILE A 16 -27.70 6.73 4.12
C ILE A 16 -27.08 6.01 2.92
N ALA A 17 -27.90 5.53 1.98
CA ALA A 17 -27.42 4.86 0.79
C ALA A 17 -26.54 5.79 -0.06
N SER A 18 -26.96 7.03 -0.28
CA SER A 18 -26.16 8.04 -1.00
C SER A 18 -24.84 8.34 -0.29
N LEU A 19 -24.84 8.50 1.03
CA LEU A 19 -23.62 8.71 1.81
C LEU A 19 -22.67 7.53 1.66
N LEU A 20 -23.17 6.29 1.75
CA LEU A 20 -22.35 5.09 1.56
C LEU A 20 -21.75 5.01 0.15
N ILE A 21 -22.55 5.32 -0.89
CA ILE A 21 -22.05 5.36 -2.27
C ILE A 21 -20.94 6.38 -2.43
N ILE A 22 -21.11 7.59 -1.87
CA ILE A 22 -20.07 8.64 -1.92
C ILE A 22 -18.81 8.13 -1.21
N LEU A 23 -18.93 7.61 0.02
CA LEU A 23 -17.78 7.15 0.80
C LEU A 23 -17.04 6.01 0.09
N LEU A 24 -17.76 5.05 -0.49
CA LEU A 24 -17.19 3.94 -1.25
C LEU A 24 -16.56 4.40 -2.58
N GLY A 25 -17.07 5.49 -3.17
CA GLY A 25 -16.58 6.04 -4.44
C GLY A 25 -15.33 6.92 -4.33
N ILE A 26 -15.02 7.46 -3.15
CA ILE A 26 -13.88 8.39 -2.97
C ILE A 26 -12.55 7.74 -3.33
N ILE A 27 -12.26 6.54 -2.80
CA ILE A 27 -10.96 5.87 -3.01
C ILE A 27 -10.78 5.45 -4.48
N PRO A 28 -11.73 4.75 -5.14
CA PRO A 28 -11.64 4.44 -6.56
C PRO A 28 -11.44 5.68 -7.43
N LEU A 29 -12.18 6.76 -7.14
CA LEU A 29 -12.03 8.01 -7.88
C LEU A 29 -10.63 8.62 -7.69
N ARG A 30 -10.11 8.64 -6.46
CA ARG A 30 -8.73 9.12 -6.19
C ARG A 30 -7.68 8.28 -6.89
N LEU A 31 -7.82 6.95 -6.91
CA LEU A 31 -6.92 6.06 -7.64
C LEU A 31 -6.97 6.32 -9.15
N ALA A 32 -8.16 6.50 -9.71
CA ALA A 32 -8.33 6.83 -11.12
C ALA A 32 -7.70 8.18 -11.48
N ILE A 33 -7.91 9.22 -10.66
CA ILE A 33 -7.27 10.53 -10.83
C ILE A 33 -5.75 10.43 -10.72
N ALA A 34 -5.24 9.71 -9.71
CA ALA A 34 -3.81 9.51 -9.51
C ALA A 34 -3.17 8.79 -10.71
N HIS A 35 -3.84 7.76 -11.24
CA HIS A 35 -3.38 7.05 -12.43
C HIS A 35 -3.43 7.92 -13.69
N TYR A 36 -4.47 8.74 -13.86
CA TYR A 36 -4.55 9.70 -14.97
C TYR A 36 -3.43 10.75 -14.91
N GLN A 37 -3.12 11.27 -13.72
CA GLN A 37 -2.06 12.25 -13.50
C GLN A 37 -0.64 11.66 -13.57
N ALA A 38 -0.48 10.39 -13.19
CA ALA A 38 0.77 9.64 -13.25
C ALA A 38 0.54 8.28 -13.91
N PRO A 39 0.45 8.22 -15.26
CA PRO A 39 0.17 6.97 -15.98
C PRO A 39 1.25 5.90 -15.78
N GLN A 40 2.49 6.33 -15.57
CA GLN A 40 3.64 5.46 -15.34
C GLN A 40 4.10 5.55 -13.88
N PRO A 41 4.57 4.44 -13.28
CA PRO A 41 5.18 4.47 -11.95
C PRO A 41 6.40 5.38 -11.88
N GLN A 42 6.51 6.10 -10.76
CA GLN A 42 7.55 7.09 -10.46
C GLN A 42 8.56 6.59 -9.42
N ALA A 43 8.27 5.48 -8.75
CA ALA A 43 9.19 4.82 -7.83
C ALA A 43 8.89 3.30 -7.75
N ILE A 44 9.85 2.54 -7.24
CA ILE A 44 9.72 1.12 -6.95
C ILE A 44 9.61 0.96 -5.44
N LEU A 45 8.53 0.38 -4.93
CA LEU A 45 8.35 0.04 -3.52
C LEU A 45 8.42 -1.47 -3.31
N THR A 46 9.36 -1.91 -2.51
CA THR A 46 9.55 -3.32 -2.12
C THR A 46 9.21 -3.53 -0.66
N LEU A 47 8.27 -4.43 -0.39
CA LEU A 47 7.90 -4.80 0.98
C LEU A 47 8.84 -5.87 1.53
N GLY A 48 9.30 -5.68 2.76
CA GLY A 48 10.18 -6.62 3.44
C GLY A 48 9.59 -8.02 3.58
N GLY A 49 10.45 -9.04 3.48
CA GLY A 49 10.07 -10.44 3.65
C GLY A 49 11.13 -11.45 3.21
N GLY A 50 12.41 -11.05 3.15
CA GLY A 50 13.54 -11.91 2.80
C GLY A 50 14.32 -11.40 1.59
N ALA A 51 15.61 -11.72 1.54
CA ALA A 51 16.60 -11.17 0.60
C ALA A 51 16.27 -11.39 -0.89
N GLU A 52 15.45 -12.40 -1.19
CA GLU A 52 14.95 -12.67 -2.55
C GLU A 52 14.20 -11.47 -3.13
N ARG A 53 13.46 -10.73 -2.30
CA ARG A 53 12.70 -9.55 -2.75
C ARG A 53 13.62 -8.41 -3.12
N GLU A 54 14.63 -8.10 -2.30
CA GLU A 54 15.63 -7.10 -2.62
C GLU A 54 16.47 -7.51 -3.84
N THR A 55 16.80 -8.80 -3.98
CA THR A 55 17.52 -9.33 -5.15
C THR A 55 16.70 -9.16 -6.43
N PHE A 56 15.43 -9.57 -6.40
CA PHE A 56 14.51 -9.34 -7.52
C PHE A 56 14.35 -7.85 -7.83
N THR A 57 14.18 -7.03 -6.80
CA THR A 57 14.04 -5.57 -6.95
C THR A 57 15.27 -4.97 -7.62
N ALA A 58 16.46 -5.42 -7.25
CA ALA A 58 17.70 -4.94 -7.83
C ALA A 58 17.78 -5.26 -9.33
N GLN A 59 17.38 -6.47 -9.74
CA GLN A 59 17.31 -6.85 -11.16
C GLN A 59 16.22 -6.07 -11.89
N PHE A 60 15.02 -5.97 -11.30
CA PHE A 60 13.89 -5.25 -11.88
C PHE A 60 14.21 -3.76 -12.09
N ALA A 61 14.90 -3.13 -11.15
CA ALA A 61 15.26 -1.72 -11.21
C ALA A 61 16.31 -1.38 -12.29
N GLN A 62 16.99 -2.37 -12.87
CA GLN A 62 17.86 -2.16 -14.03
C GLN A 62 17.06 -1.79 -15.29
N LEU A 63 15.81 -2.25 -15.39
CA LEU A 63 14.89 -1.88 -16.48
C LEU A 63 14.41 -0.42 -16.37
N TYR A 64 14.54 0.17 -15.18
CA TYR A 64 14.04 1.51 -14.85
C TYR A 64 15.13 2.34 -14.15
N PRO A 65 16.23 2.68 -14.85
CA PRO A 65 17.41 3.30 -14.25
C PRO A 65 17.14 4.68 -13.60
N GLN A 66 16.03 5.32 -13.93
CA GLN A 66 15.59 6.62 -13.42
C GLN A 66 14.72 6.56 -12.16
N LEU A 67 14.20 5.39 -11.79
CA LEU A 67 13.26 5.28 -10.66
C LEU A 67 14.01 5.07 -9.35
N ASP A 68 13.61 5.80 -8.31
CA ASP A 68 14.08 5.54 -6.95
C ASP A 68 13.46 4.25 -6.39
N ILE A 69 14.22 3.58 -5.54
CA ILE A 69 13.85 2.33 -4.88
C ILE A 69 13.60 2.61 -3.40
N TRP A 70 12.42 2.23 -2.95
CA TRP A 70 11.97 2.30 -1.56
C TRP A 70 11.83 0.89 -1.01
N VAL A 71 12.57 0.56 0.03
CA VAL A 71 12.45 -0.72 0.74
C VAL A 71 11.82 -0.47 2.09
N SER A 72 10.67 -1.09 2.36
CA SER A 72 10.01 -1.01 3.66
C SER A 72 10.38 -2.22 4.53
N SER A 73 11.01 -1.95 5.67
CA SER A 73 11.67 -2.90 6.58
C SER A 73 12.84 -3.65 5.93
N GLY A 74 12.57 -4.61 5.06
CA GLY A 74 13.58 -5.41 4.34
C GLY A 74 14.58 -6.17 5.23
N ILE A 75 15.62 -6.71 4.60
CA ILE A 75 16.80 -7.29 5.26
C ILE A 75 17.71 -6.19 5.85
N PRO A 76 18.72 -6.48 6.70
CA PRO A 76 19.62 -5.47 7.26
C PRO A 76 20.23 -4.53 6.20
N THR A 77 20.33 -3.22 6.53
CA THR A 77 20.66 -2.14 5.55
C THR A 77 21.93 -2.43 4.78
N GLN A 78 22.97 -2.88 5.49
CA GLN A 78 24.25 -3.20 4.88
C GLN A 78 24.13 -4.35 3.85
N GLN A 79 23.28 -5.35 4.12
CA GLN A 79 23.06 -6.46 3.20
C GLN A 79 22.22 -6.02 2.00
N ALA A 80 21.15 -5.25 2.22
CA ALA A 80 20.33 -4.70 1.14
C ALA A 80 21.17 -3.79 0.21
N CYS A 81 21.96 -2.87 0.77
CA CYS A 81 22.85 -2.01 -0.01
C CYS A 81 23.87 -2.81 -0.82
N LYS A 82 24.43 -3.90 -0.27
CA LYS A 82 25.34 -4.78 -1.03
C LYS A 82 24.64 -5.41 -2.23
N ILE A 83 23.41 -5.91 -2.08
CA ILE A 83 22.63 -6.49 -3.19
C ILE A 83 22.44 -5.45 -4.31
N PHE A 84 21.98 -4.24 -3.96
CA PHE A 84 21.75 -3.19 -4.95
C PHE A 84 23.05 -2.70 -5.61
N GLN A 85 24.13 -2.54 -4.84
CA GLN A 85 25.45 -2.17 -5.37
C GLN A 85 25.99 -3.22 -6.33
N GLN A 86 25.85 -4.51 -6.01
CA GLN A 86 26.24 -5.61 -6.90
C GLN A 86 25.46 -5.61 -8.21
N ALA A 87 24.21 -5.13 -8.20
CA ALA A 87 23.41 -4.93 -9.40
C ALA A 87 23.71 -3.61 -10.13
N GLY A 88 24.73 -2.84 -9.71
CA GLY A 88 25.11 -1.58 -10.34
C GLY A 88 24.19 -0.39 -10.03
N ILE A 89 23.37 -0.49 -8.98
CA ILE A 89 22.45 0.59 -8.60
C ILE A 89 23.17 1.59 -7.70
N SER A 90 23.09 2.87 -8.07
CA SER A 90 23.65 3.97 -7.29
C SER A 90 23.01 4.03 -5.89
N PRO A 91 23.80 4.16 -4.81
CA PRO A 91 23.27 4.29 -3.44
C PRO A 91 22.28 5.45 -3.26
N THR A 92 22.42 6.50 -4.08
CA THR A 92 21.54 7.69 -4.03
C THR A 92 20.08 7.39 -4.42
N ARG A 93 19.84 6.33 -5.20
CA ARG A 93 18.50 5.87 -5.59
C ARG A 93 17.82 4.99 -4.53
N ILE A 94 18.52 4.65 -3.45
CA ILE A 94 18.06 3.64 -2.50
C ILE A 94 17.60 4.33 -1.22
N HIS A 95 16.33 4.17 -0.90
CA HIS A 95 15.69 4.66 0.32
C HIS A 95 15.18 3.47 1.13
N ILE A 96 15.69 3.28 2.34
CA ILE A 96 15.32 2.15 3.19
C ILE A 96 14.57 2.70 4.41
N ASP A 97 13.27 2.39 4.48
CA ASP A 97 12.43 2.71 5.63
C ASP A 97 12.48 1.61 6.68
N ARG A 98 12.71 1.99 7.94
CA ARG A 98 12.77 1.08 9.10
C ARG A 98 11.70 1.35 10.15
N ARG A 99 10.75 2.22 9.85
CA ARG A 99 9.66 2.58 10.77
C ARG A 99 8.56 1.52 10.74
N ALA A 100 8.45 0.78 9.64
CA ALA A 100 7.49 -0.31 9.50
C ALA A 100 7.86 -1.54 10.35
N VAL A 101 6.87 -2.02 11.11
CA VAL A 101 6.93 -3.22 11.96
C VAL A 101 5.93 -4.30 11.54
N ASP A 102 5.02 -3.98 10.63
CA ASP A 102 4.00 -4.87 10.09
C ASP A 102 3.52 -4.41 8.70
N THR A 103 2.60 -5.18 8.12
CA THR A 103 2.08 -4.92 6.77
C THR A 103 1.34 -3.60 6.63
N VAL A 104 0.74 -3.04 7.69
CA VAL A 104 0.02 -1.75 7.60
C VAL A 104 1.01 -0.59 7.70
N THR A 105 1.97 -0.71 8.60
CA THR A 105 3.05 0.28 8.79
C THR A 105 4.01 0.32 7.60
N ASN A 106 4.10 -0.76 6.82
CA ASN A 106 4.81 -0.78 5.53
C ASN A 106 4.31 0.27 4.52
N PHE A 107 3.03 0.65 4.61
CA PHE A 107 2.46 1.66 3.72
C PHE A 107 2.36 3.01 4.42
N THR A 108 1.82 3.02 5.65
CA THR A 108 1.49 4.28 6.34
C THR A 108 2.72 5.12 6.70
N SER A 109 3.89 4.50 6.90
CA SER A 109 5.14 5.22 7.16
C SER A 109 5.69 5.99 5.95
N LEU A 110 5.33 5.57 4.73
CA LEU A 110 5.84 6.12 3.48
C LEU A 110 4.92 7.16 2.84
N VAL A 111 3.68 7.29 3.33
CA VAL A 111 2.69 8.24 2.79
C VAL A 111 3.24 9.66 2.74
N ASP A 112 3.79 10.15 3.86
CA ASP A 112 4.23 11.53 3.96
C ASP A 112 5.45 11.79 3.05
N GLU A 113 6.39 10.85 2.98
CA GLU A 113 7.55 10.90 2.08
C GLU A 113 7.12 10.95 0.61
N PHE A 114 6.17 10.10 0.21
CA PHE A 114 5.66 10.07 -1.15
C PHE A 114 4.90 11.35 -1.51
N GLN A 115 4.12 11.91 -0.58
CA GLN A 115 3.43 13.18 -0.80
C GLN A 115 4.41 14.34 -0.96
N GLN A 116 5.42 14.43 -0.10
CA GLN A 116 6.46 15.47 -0.15
C GLN A 116 7.26 15.42 -1.46
N ARG A 117 7.51 14.21 -1.98
CA ARG A 117 8.22 14.00 -3.25
C ARG A 117 7.30 13.98 -4.48
N HIS A 118 6.00 14.23 -4.30
CA HIS A 118 4.99 14.18 -5.36
C HIS A 118 4.94 12.85 -6.13
N ILE A 119 5.25 11.74 -5.45
CA ILE A 119 5.11 10.38 -5.96
C ILE A 119 3.64 9.99 -5.84
N ARG A 120 2.98 9.79 -6.99
CA ARG A 120 1.56 9.42 -7.11
C ARG A 120 1.35 8.03 -7.68
N HIS A 121 2.38 7.39 -8.21
CA HIS A 121 2.30 6.03 -8.75
C HIS A 121 3.57 5.26 -8.42
N VAL A 122 3.45 4.08 -7.82
CA VAL A 122 4.59 3.20 -7.51
C VAL A 122 4.41 1.80 -8.07
N TYR A 123 5.51 1.13 -8.44
CA TYR A 123 5.51 -0.33 -8.51
C TYR A 123 5.46 -0.88 -7.09
N LEU A 124 4.61 -1.88 -6.83
CA LEU A 124 4.49 -2.53 -5.53
C LEU A 124 4.98 -3.98 -5.63
N ILE A 125 6.15 -4.26 -5.06
CA ILE A 125 6.82 -5.55 -5.10
C ILE A 125 6.65 -6.27 -3.75
N THR A 126 6.13 -7.49 -3.82
CA THR A 126 6.10 -8.47 -2.72
C THR A 126 5.89 -9.86 -3.31
N SER A 127 6.06 -10.92 -2.51
CA SER A 127 5.69 -12.28 -2.91
C SER A 127 4.20 -12.38 -3.24
N ASP A 128 3.85 -13.21 -4.23
CA ASP A 128 2.49 -13.46 -4.72
C ASP A 128 1.48 -13.81 -3.61
N PHE A 129 1.85 -14.68 -2.66
CA PHE A 129 1.00 -15.09 -1.54
C PHE A 129 0.64 -13.94 -0.60
N HIS A 130 1.46 -12.88 -0.57
CA HIS A 130 1.20 -11.64 0.18
C HIS A 130 0.57 -10.52 -0.66
N MET A 131 0.53 -10.66 -1.98
CA MET A 131 0.12 -9.58 -2.89
C MET A 131 -1.34 -9.15 -2.67
N SER A 132 -2.24 -10.10 -2.39
CA SER A 132 -3.65 -9.81 -2.10
C SER A 132 -3.80 -8.91 -0.88
N ARG A 133 -3.07 -9.20 0.20
CA ARG A 133 -3.08 -8.37 1.41
C ARG A 133 -2.46 -7.00 1.16
N ALA A 134 -1.32 -6.98 0.48
CA ALA A 134 -0.63 -5.74 0.13
C ALA A 134 -1.51 -4.81 -0.72
N THR A 135 -2.20 -5.37 -1.72
CA THR A 135 -3.13 -4.63 -2.60
C THR A 135 -4.31 -4.05 -1.81
N ALA A 136 -4.90 -4.82 -0.90
CA ALA A 136 -6.01 -4.34 -0.06
C ALA A 136 -5.59 -3.16 0.82
N ILE A 137 -4.43 -3.27 1.48
CA ILE A 137 -3.90 -2.21 2.35
C ILE A 137 -3.48 -1.00 1.52
N ALA A 138 -2.78 -1.18 0.39
CA ALA A 138 -2.38 -0.10 -0.51
C ALA A 138 -3.59 0.66 -1.04
N THR A 139 -4.66 -0.04 -1.45
CA THR A 139 -5.91 0.58 -1.89
C THR A 139 -6.47 1.53 -0.83
N ILE A 140 -6.47 1.12 0.43
CA ILE A 140 -6.97 1.95 1.53
C ILE A 140 -5.99 3.09 1.85
N VAL A 141 -4.72 2.75 2.13
CA VAL A 141 -3.72 3.70 2.61
C VAL A 141 -3.28 4.65 1.49
N PHE A 142 -2.73 4.14 0.39
CA PHE A 142 -2.26 4.96 -0.73
C PHE A 142 -3.43 5.56 -1.51
N GLY A 143 -4.47 4.78 -1.81
CA GLY A 143 -5.62 5.28 -2.56
C GLY A 143 -6.35 6.42 -1.85
N SER A 144 -6.48 6.37 -0.52
CA SER A 144 -7.02 7.51 0.24
C SER A 144 -6.16 8.77 0.14
N GLN A 145 -4.88 8.65 -0.15
CA GLN A 145 -3.92 9.74 -0.24
C GLN A 145 -3.65 10.18 -1.70
N GLY A 146 -4.37 9.61 -2.68
CA GLY A 146 -4.17 9.93 -4.09
C GLY A 146 -2.88 9.35 -4.67
N ILE A 147 -2.44 8.20 -4.14
CA ILE A 147 -1.29 7.44 -4.62
C ILE A 147 -1.84 6.12 -5.17
N THR A 148 -1.61 5.86 -6.46
CA THR A 148 -1.92 4.59 -7.12
C THR A 148 -0.69 3.67 -7.16
N PHE A 149 -0.88 2.43 -7.57
CA PHE A 149 0.18 1.45 -7.60
C PHE A 149 -0.03 0.41 -8.71
N THR A 150 1.09 -0.11 -9.22
CA THR A 150 1.12 -1.26 -10.14
C THR A 150 1.72 -2.46 -9.40
N PRO A 151 0.92 -3.51 -9.10
CA PRO A 151 1.41 -4.73 -8.46
C PRO A 151 2.43 -5.47 -9.32
N VAL A 152 3.54 -5.91 -8.71
CA VAL A 152 4.56 -6.77 -9.32
C VAL A 152 4.80 -7.95 -8.38
N PRO A 153 4.03 -9.05 -8.51
CA PRO A 153 4.16 -10.19 -7.63
C PRO A 153 5.41 -11.01 -7.98
N ILE A 154 6.17 -11.39 -6.94
CA ILE A 154 7.26 -12.36 -7.07
C ILE A 154 6.65 -13.76 -6.85
N PRO A 155 6.76 -14.69 -7.83
CA PRO A 155 6.26 -16.05 -7.67
C PRO A 155 6.83 -16.73 -6.43
N SER A 156 5.99 -17.45 -5.69
CA SER A 156 6.44 -18.25 -4.56
C SER A 156 5.66 -19.57 -4.46
N ASN A 157 6.23 -20.54 -3.76
CA ASN A 157 5.59 -21.85 -3.54
C ASN A 157 4.71 -21.88 -2.28
N HIS A 158 4.18 -20.74 -1.84
CA HIS A 158 3.35 -20.64 -0.65
C HIS A 158 1.86 -20.54 -0.99
N PRO A 159 0.98 -21.14 -0.17
CA PRO A 159 -0.45 -20.97 -0.34
C PRO A 159 -0.84 -19.50 -0.11
N PRO A 160 -1.92 -19.00 -0.77
CA PRO A 160 -2.42 -17.66 -0.55
C PRO A 160 -2.69 -17.35 0.92
N GLU A 161 -2.47 -16.09 1.31
CA GLU A 161 -2.67 -15.67 2.69
C GLU A 161 -4.12 -15.79 3.16
N SER A 162 -4.28 -16.13 4.45
CA SER A 162 -5.60 -16.28 5.09
C SER A 162 -6.44 -15.01 4.98
N GLN A 163 -7.71 -15.18 4.60
CA GLN A 163 -8.71 -14.11 4.53
C GLN A 163 -8.88 -13.35 5.86
N LEU A 164 -8.71 -14.04 7.00
CA LEU A 164 -8.80 -13.42 8.32
C LEU A 164 -7.69 -12.36 8.52
N ARG A 165 -6.47 -12.63 8.03
CA ARG A 165 -5.35 -11.68 8.11
C ARG A 165 -5.59 -10.47 7.21
N ILE A 166 -6.13 -10.69 6.01
CA ILE A 166 -6.49 -9.61 5.08
C ILE A 166 -7.56 -8.71 5.70
N LEU A 167 -8.62 -9.30 6.28
CA LEU A 167 -9.70 -8.56 6.93
C LEU A 167 -9.19 -7.76 8.13
N ARG A 168 -8.38 -8.38 9.00
CA ARG A 168 -7.76 -7.72 10.16
C ARG A 168 -6.95 -6.50 9.72
N ASP A 169 -6.02 -6.68 8.79
CA ASP A 169 -5.10 -5.61 8.40
C ASP A 169 -5.82 -4.53 7.56
N SER A 170 -6.84 -4.89 6.79
CA SER A 170 -7.73 -3.92 6.12
C SER A 170 -8.51 -3.06 7.12
N THR A 171 -9.03 -3.68 8.19
CA THR A 171 -9.72 -2.96 9.27
C THR A 171 -8.76 -1.98 9.95
N ARG A 172 -7.53 -2.41 10.23
CA ARG A 172 -6.48 -1.54 10.79
C ARG A 172 -6.11 -0.39 9.84
N ALA A 173 -6.05 -0.63 8.54
CA ALA A 173 -5.81 0.41 7.53
C ALA A 173 -6.95 1.44 7.48
N LEU A 174 -8.21 1.00 7.59
CA LEU A 174 -9.37 1.90 7.71
C LEU A 174 -9.32 2.72 9.00
N LEU A 175 -8.97 2.10 10.13
CA LEU A 175 -8.79 2.83 11.39
C LEU A 175 -7.69 3.91 11.26
N TRP A 176 -6.58 3.60 10.59
CA TRP A 176 -5.55 4.58 10.31
C TRP A 176 -6.05 5.74 9.45
N LEU A 177 -6.88 5.48 8.43
CA LEU A 177 -7.44 6.54 7.59
C LEU A 177 -8.18 7.60 8.41
N PHE A 178 -8.98 7.19 9.39
CA PHE A 178 -9.77 8.11 10.22
C PHE A 178 -8.99 8.72 11.38
N THR A 179 -8.03 7.99 11.95
CA THR A 179 -7.37 8.39 13.19
C THR A 179 -5.92 8.85 13.02
N ARG A 180 -5.31 8.59 11.85
CA ARG A 180 -3.86 8.64 11.60
C ARG A 180 -3.03 7.79 12.58
N ARG A 181 -3.66 6.93 13.40
CA ARG A 181 -3.01 5.99 14.31
C ARG A 181 -2.92 4.61 13.65
N THR A 182 -1.74 4.01 13.65
CA THR A 182 -1.47 2.74 12.94
C THR A 182 -1.98 1.49 13.69
N GLY A 183 -2.28 1.63 14.99
CA GLY A 183 -2.68 0.51 15.84
C GLY A 183 -1.59 -0.57 15.98
N ALA A 184 -0.33 -0.24 15.68
CA ALA A 184 0.80 -1.16 15.76
C ALA A 184 1.01 -1.73 17.19
N SER A 185 0.52 -1.03 18.21
CA SER A 185 0.53 -1.49 19.61
C SER A 185 -0.30 -2.75 19.88
N PHE A 186 -1.22 -3.13 18.99
CA PHE A 186 -2.01 -4.36 19.10
C PHE A 186 -1.35 -5.56 18.40
N HIS A 187 -0.15 -5.39 17.86
CA HIS A 187 0.63 -6.51 17.33
C HIS A 187 1.30 -7.24 18.49
N SER A 188 0.76 -8.41 18.87
CA SER A 188 1.51 -9.37 19.68
C SER A 188 2.70 -9.86 18.86
N ARG A 189 3.90 -9.84 19.46
CA ARG A 189 5.13 -10.38 18.86
C ARG A 189 4.95 -11.83 18.42
#